data_AF-A0A7S2Y0J9-F1
#
_entry.id   AF-A0A7S2Y0J9-F1
#
_cell.length_a   1.000
_cell.length_b   1.000
_cell.length_c   1.000
_cell.angle_alpha   90.00
_cell.angle_beta   90.00
_cell.angle_gamma   90.00
#
_symmetry.space_group_name_H-M   'P 1'
#
loop_
_entity.id
_entity.type
_entity.pdbx_description
1 polymer ?
#
loop_
_entity_poly.entity_id
_entity_poly.type
_entity_poly.pdbx_seq_one_letter_code
_entity_poly.pdbx_strand_id
1 'polypeptide(L)'
;KTSFFIMAPLSRTETKLTIFLLFIFFAGQLAFVLKTSHFNDIGFLRRTHGTDDAVALYSPPPAFDGLEPEAVWRFFGQLTQIPRPSKEEGKVLGFLVGFAEARGLEWVQDKAGNLVIRKPGCNGGESAPPVVIQGHVDMVCEKNKGSTHDFSKDPLSVQLQGDWIKAEGTTLGADNGLGVAVALALLDMDNSSRALPPLECLFTVDEETGLHGAMDLDSSIVKGKMILNLDTEDWGTIFVGSAGGGDSRIHLPLARELAPPEGYQYYSLKISGLMGGHSGLNIHEDRANAVVSLARLLDYLFSPDK
;
A
#
# COMPACT_ATOMS: atom_id res chain seq x y z
N LYS A 1 1.30 22.34 -1.16
CA LYS A 1 2.75 22.02 -1.19
C LYS A 1 2.89 20.92 -2.22
N THR A 2 3.47 21.20 -3.36
CA THR A 2 3.63 20.23 -4.45
C THR A 2 5.11 19.91 -4.51
N SER A 3 5.48 18.68 -4.17
CA SER A 3 6.84 18.18 -4.29
C SER A 3 7.06 17.69 -5.72
N PHE A 4 8.26 17.88 -6.27
CA PHE A 4 8.64 17.43 -7.61
C PHE A 4 9.76 16.40 -7.52
N PHE A 5 9.73 15.44 -8.43
CA PHE A 5 10.80 14.46 -8.66
C PHE A 5 11.44 14.75 -10.01
N ILE A 6 12.77 14.94 -10.04
CA ILE A 6 13.56 15.02 -11.27
C ILE A 6 14.47 13.79 -11.28
N MET A 7 14.23 12.85 -12.20
CA MET A 7 15.16 11.73 -12.41
C MET A 7 16.29 12.17 -13.34
N ALA A 8 17.53 12.02 -12.89
CA ALA A 8 18.73 12.18 -13.71
C ALA A 8 19.34 10.79 -14.02
N PRO A 9 19.86 10.53 -15.23
CA PRO A 9 20.51 9.27 -15.55
C PRO A 9 21.89 9.20 -14.87
N LEU A 10 22.08 8.22 -13.99
CA LEU A 10 23.39 7.91 -13.40
C LEU A 10 24.18 7.01 -14.36
N SER A 11 25.35 7.49 -14.78
CA SER A 11 26.30 6.76 -15.62
C SER A 11 26.92 5.57 -14.88
N ARG A 12 27.02 4.42 -15.57
CA ARG A 12 27.64 3.18 -15.10
C ARG A 12 29.12 3.33 -14.75
N THR A 13 29.51 2.79 -13.60
CA THR A 13 30.74 2.00 -13.45
C THR A 13 30.52 0.88 -12.42
N GLU A 14 31.07 -0.30 -12.71
CA GLU A 14 30.77 -1.62 -12.14
C GLU A 14 31.13 -1.80 -10.66
N THR A 15 30.30 -2.54 -9.91
CA THR A 15 30.74 -3.59 -8.97
C THR A 15 29.61 -4.60 -8.79
N LYS A 16 29.91 -5.90 -8.96
CA LYS A 16 28.96 -7.02 -8.90
C LYS A 16 28.52 -7.28 -7.45
N LEU A 17 27.24 -7.05 -7.16
CA LEU A 17 26.52 -7.64 -6.03
C LEU A 17 25.20 -8.18 -6.58
N THR A 18 25.01 -9.50 -6.58
CA THR A 18 23.77 -10.13 -7.06
C THR A 18 22.76 -10.15 -5.92
N ILE A 19 21.92 -9.12 -5.89
CA ILE A 19 20.74 -9.04 -5.03
C ILE A 19 19.54 -8.97 -5.98
N PHE A 20 18.68 -9.99 -5.95
CA PHE A 20 17.36 -9.94 -6.57
C PHE A 20 16.43 -9.23 -5.59
N LEU A 21 16.32 -7.92 -5.73
CA LEU A 21 15.37 -7.08 -4.97
C LEU A 21 14.60 -6.28 -5.99
N LEU A 22 13.27 -6.44 -6.02
CA LEU A 22 12.55 -5.99 -7.18
C LEU A 22 11.03 -5.85 -6.82
N PHE A 23 10.58 -4.59 -6.78
CA PHE A 23 9.30 -4.05 -6.23
C PHE A 23 8.51 -3.34 -7.35
N ILE A 24 7.23 -2.98 -7.15
CA ILE A 24 6.60 -1.62 -7.27
C ILE A 24 5.06 -1.69 -7.25
N PHE A 25 4.49 -0.64 -6.65
CA PHE A 25 3.08 -0.31 -6.44
C PHE A 25 2.36 0.32 -7.65
N PHE A 26 1.04 0.11 -7.69
CA PHE A 26 0.02 0.92 -8.39
C PHE A 26 -0.98 1.40 -7.32
N ALA A 27 -2.05 2.19 -7.50
CA ALA A 27 -2.25 3.51 -8.08
C ALA A 27 -3.56 4.10 -7.48
N GLY A 28 -3.56 5.41 -7.22
CA GLY A 28 -4.65 6.23 -6.62
C GLY A 28 -6.00 6.31 -7.36
N GLN A 29 -6.40 5.30 -8.15
CA GLN A 29 -7.80 5.03 -8.51
C GLN A 29 -8.27 3.65 -8.03
N LEU A 30 -7.36 2.72 -7.75
CA LEU A 30 -7.61 1.41 -7.15
C LEU A 30 -7.66 1.46 -5.62
N ALA A 31 -7.12 2.52 -5.01
CA ALA A 31 -7.26 2.79 -3.58
C ALA A 31 -8.72 2.86 -3.09
N PHE A 32 -9.71 2.89 -3.99
CA PHE A 32 -11.13 2.95 -3.65
C PHE A 32 -11.90 1.66 -3.89
N VAL A 33 -11.41 0.74 -4.73
CA VAL A 33 -12.23 -0.35 -5.29
C VAL A 33 -11.45 -1.65 -5.48
N LEU A 34 -12.04 -2.81 -5.16
CA LEU A 34 -11.42 -4.13 -5.42
C LEU A 34 -12.38 -5.10 -6.11
N LYS A 35 -11.92 -5.78 -7.17
CA LYS A 35 -12.77 -6.69 -7.98
C LYS A 35 -12.73 -8.13 -7.45
N THR A 36 -13.88 -8.68 -7.06
CA THR A 36 -13.98 -10.01 -6.44
C THR A 36 -13.80 -11.16 -7.43
N SER A 37 -14.17 -10.96 -8.70
CA SER A 37 -14.18 -12.02 -9.72
C SER A 37 -12.80 -12.62 -10.02
N HIS A 38 -11.71 -11.95 -9.66
CA HIS A 38 -10.35 -12.47 -9.86
C HIS A 38 -9.98 -13.59 -8.87
N PHE A 39 -10.72 -13.73 -7.77
CA PHE A 39 -10.33 -14.60 -6.66
C PHE A 39 -11.05 -15.96 -6.63
N ASN A 40 -12.07 -16.15 -7.50
CA ASN A 40 -12.93 -17.34 -7.51
C ASN A 40 -12.18 -18.66 -7.80
N ASP A 41 -11.00 -18.60 -8.41
CA ASP A 41 -10.20 -19.78 -8.75
C ASP A 41 -9.10 -20.12 -7.71
N ILE A 42 -8.98 -19.33 -6.63
CA ILE A 42 -7.95 -19.51 -5.60
C ILE A 42 -8.49 -20.37 -4.45
N GLY A 43 -8.34 -21.70 -4.52
CA GLY A 43 -8.86 -22.60 -3.49
C GLY A 43 -8.10 -22.51 -2.16
N PHE A 44 -8.75 -21.98 -1.11
CA PHE A 44 -8.42 -22.24 0.30
C PHE A 44 -9.45 -23.22 0.86
N LEU A 45 -9.03 -24.32 1.48
CA LEU A 45 -9.96 -25.29 2.06
C LEU A 45 -10.59 -24.76 3.35
N ARG A 46 -11.90 -24.99 3.50
CA ARG A 46 -12.73 -24.50 4.60
C ARG A 46 -12.31 -25.14 5.93
N ARG A 47 -11.99 -24.33 6.93
CA ARG A 47 -11.74 -24.80 8.30
C ARG A 47 -13.06 -24.84 9.06
N THR A 48 -13.41 -26.00 9.62
CA THR A 48 -14.54 -26.11 10.57
C THR A 48 -14.13 -25.48 11.91
N HIS A 49 -14.99 -24.59 12.42
CA HIS A 49 -14.76 -23.70 13.55
C HIS A 49 -14.09 -24.35 14.77
N GLY A 50 -13.05 -23.68 15.30
CA GLY A 50 -12.39 -24.00 16.55
C GLY A 50 -11.86 -22.73 17.22
N THR A 51 -12.65 -22.20 18.16
CA THR A 51 -12.34 -21.21 19.23
C THR A 51 -11.50 -19.98 18.83
N ASP A 52 -12.20 -18.89 18.47
CA ASP A 52 -11.68 -17.60 17.97
C ASP A 52 -11.68 -16.47 19.04
N ASP A 53 -11.63 -16.80 20.33
CA ASP A 53 -11.95 -15.81 21.39
C ASP A 53 -10.91 -14.67 21.54
N ALA A 54 -9.67 -14.85 21.09
CA ALA A 54 -8.61 -13.82 21.19
C ALA A 54 -8.55 -12.85 19.99
N VAL A 55 -9.16 -13.19 18.85
CA VAL A 55 -9.19 -12.34 17.63
C VAL A 55 -10.57 -11.68 17.42
N ALA A 56 -11.51 -11.92 18.34
CA ALA A 56 -12.90 -11.47 18.29
C ALA A 56 -13.12 -9.94 18.37
N LEU A 57 -12.07 -9.13 18.51
CA LEU A 57 -12.16 -7.67 18.61
C LEU A 57 -12.65 -7.00 17.32
N TYR A 58 -12.39 -7.61 16.16
CA TYR A 58 -12.78 -7.07 14.86
C TYR A 58 -13.55 -8.13 14.08
N SER A 59 -14.81 -7.86 13.77
CA SER A 59 -15.65 -8.70 12.91
C SER A 59 -15.70 -8.10 11.51
N PRO A 60 -15.56 -8.89 10.43
CA PRO A 60 -15.67 -8.36 9.08
C PRO A 60 -17.08 -7.79 8.82
N PRO A 61 -17.21 -6.68 8.07
CA PRO A 61 -18.51 -6.17 7.65
C PRO A 61 -19.29 -7.18 6.78
N PRO A 62 -20.64 -7.12 6.78
CA PRO A 62 -21.47 -7.99 5.93
C PRO A 62 -21.20 -7.87 4.42
N ALA A 63 -20.53 -6.79 3.99
CA ALA A 63 -20.12 -6.59 2.60
C ALA A 63 -19.18 -7.70 2.06
N PHE A 64 -18.56 -8.47 2.95
CA PHE A 64 -17.69 -9.59 2.61
C PHE A 64 -18.37 -10.96 2.66
N ASP A 65 -19.63 -11.03 3.08
CA ASP A 65 -20.35 -12.30 3.27
C ASP A 65 -20.52 -13.05 1.95
N GLY A 66 -20.20 -14.34 1.97
CA GLY A 66 -20.34 -15.24 0.81
C GLY A 66 -19.28 -15.04 -0.29
N LEU A 67 -18.28 -14.18 -0.08
CA LEU A 67 -17.16 -14.03 -1.00
C LEU A 67 -16.14 -15.16 -0.80
N GLU A 68 -15.59 -15.66 -1.91
CA GLU A 68 -14.52 -16.65 -1.91
C GLU A 68 -13.21 -16.01 -2.38
N PRO A 69 -12.05 -16.36 -1.79
CA PRO A 69 -11.86 -17.33 -0.71
C PRO A 69 -12.24 -16.77 0.66
N GLU A 70 -13.11 -17.48 1.40
CA GLU A 70 -13.69 -17.03 2.68
C GLU A 70 -12.62 -16.50 3.67
N ALA A 71 -11.49 -17.21 3.81
CA ALA A 71 -10.44 -16.84 4.75
C ALA A 71 -9.79 -15.48 4.44
N VAL A 72 -9.52 -15.20 3.16
CA VAL A 72 -8.88 -13.95 2.72
C VAL A 72 -9.83 -12.78 2.96
N TRP A 73 -11.09 -12.93 2.54
CA TRP A 73 -12.09 -11.87 2.71
C TRP A 73 -12.44 -11.61 4.17
N ARG A 74 -12.45 -12.65 5.02
CA ARG A 74 -12.60 -12.49 6.47
C ARG A 74 -11.49 -11.61 7.03
N PHE A 75 -10.21 -11.93 6.76
CA PHE A 75 -9.09 -11.13 7.28
C PHE A 75 -9.05 -9.72 6.70
N PHE A 76 -9.32 -9.56 5.40
CA PHE A 76 -9.39 -8.23 4.80
C PHE A 76 -10.52 -7.39 5.42
N GLY A 77 -11.70 -8.00 5.63
CA GLY A 77 -12.81 -7.37 6.33
C GLY A 77 -12.44 -6.94 7.75
N GLN A 78 -11.72 -7.76 8.51
CA GLN A 78 -11.21 -7.37 9.84
C GLN A 78 -10.25 -6.18 9.76
N LEU A 79 -9.31 -6.19 8.79
CA LEU A 79 -8.38 -5.07 8.58
C LEU A 79 -9.10 -3.76 8.25
N THR A 80 -10.23 -3.80 7.52
CA THR A 80 -11.02 -2.59 7.26
C THR A 80 -11.64 -1.98 8.53
N GLN A 81 -11.75 -2.75 9.61
CA GLN A 81 -12.28 -2.29 10.90
C GLN A 81 -11.18 -1.77 11.84
N ILE A 82 -9.92 -1.84 11.41
CA ILE A 82 -8.77 -1.40 12.19
C ILE A 82 -8.22 -0.11 11.56
N PRO A 83 -8.33 1.04 12.24
CA PRO A 83 -7.67 2.27 11.80
C PRO A 83 -6.15 2.05 11.73
N ARG A 84 -5.58 2.23 10.53
CA ARG A 84 -4.16 1.97 10.24
C ARG A 84 -3.50 3.06 9.37
N PRO A 85 -3.55 4.34 9.76
CA PRO A 85 -2.82 5.38 9.06
C PRO A 85 -1.31 5.10 9.09
N SER A 86 -0.59 5.52 8.05
CA SER A 86 0.87 5.55 8.08
C SER A 86 1.37 6.37 9.28
N LYS A 87 2.36 5.85 10.00
CA LYS A 87 2.91 6.34 11.28
C LYS A 87 2.03 6.15 12.51
N GLU A 88 0.85 5.55 12.37
CA GLU A 88 -0.07 5.21 13.45
C GLU A 88 -0.47 3.70 13.41
N GLU A 89 0.45 2.83 13.00
CA GLU A 89 0.23 1.39 12.75
C GLU A 89 0.03 0.56 14.03
N GLY A 90 0.14 1.15 15.22
CA GLY A 90 0.12 0.44 16.49
C GLY A 90 -1.10 -0.46 16.71
N LYS A 91 -2.28 -0.05 16.20
CA LYS A 91 -3.51 -0.87 16.30
C LYS A 91 -3.44 -2.14 15.45
N VAL A 92 -3.02 -2.02 14.19
CA VAL A 92 -2.90 -3.18 13.29
C VAL A 92 -1.76 -4.09 13.71
N LEU A 93 -0.63 -3.55 14.18
CA LEU A 93 0.45 -4.35 14.75
C LEU A 93 0.01 -5.13 15.99
N GLY A 94 -0.75 -4.50 16.90
CA GLY A 94 -1.32 -5.18 18.05
C GLY A 94 -2.27 -6.32 17.67
N PHE A 95 -3.09 -6.12 16.63
CA PHE A 95 -3.93 -7.19 16.07
C PHE A 95 -3.10 -8.36 15.51
N LEU A 96 -2.03 -8.08 14.75
CA LEU A 96 -1.16 -9.11 14.16
C LEU A 96 -0.41 -9.91 15.24
N VAL A 97 0.09 -9.24 16.29
CA VAL A 97 0.72 -9.91 17.44
C VAL A 97 -0.29 -10.78 18.18
N GLY A 98 -1.48 -10.26 18.50
CA GLY A 98 -2.53 -11.03 19.14
C GLY A 98 -2.99 -12.23 18.30
N PHE A 99 -3.04 -12.07 16.97
CA PHE A 99 -3.29 -13.16 16.03
C PHE A 99 -2.24 -14.27 16.10
N ALA A 100 -0.95 -13.90 16.15
CA ALA A 100 0.16 -14.86 16.25
C ALA A 100 0.13 -15.61 17.58
N GLU A 101 -0.03 -14.88 18.70
CA GLU A 101 -0.08 -15.44 20.04
C GLU A 101 -1.25 -16.40 20.22
N ALA A 102 -2.45 -16.04 19.73
CA ALA A 102 -3.64 -16.89 19.78
C ALA A 102 -3.45 -18.22 19.03
N ARG A 103 -2.53 -18.28 18.06
CA ARG A 103 -2.22 -19.46 17.26
C ARG A 103 -0.92 -20.15 17.67
N GLY A 104 -0.25 -19.64 18.70
CA GLY A 104 1.07 -20.14 19.13
C GLY A 104 2.15 -20.03 18.05
N LEU A 105 2.04 -19.03 17.16
CA LEU A 105 3.01 -18.78 16.11
C LEU A 105 4.18 -17.95 16.66
N GLU A 106 5.40 -18.26 16.21
CA GLU A 106 6.57 -17.45 16.52
C GLU A 106 6.45 -16.10 15.81
N TRP A 107 6.72 -15.02 16.53
CA TRP A 107 6.79 -13.69 15.95
C TRP A 107 7.97 -12.89 16.49
N VAL A 108 8.45 -11.92 15.71
CA VAL A 108 9.52 -10.98 16.10
C VAL A 108 9.24 -9.62 15.48
N GLN A 109 9.44 -8.56 16.25
CA GLN A 109 9.33 -7.18 15.79
C GLN A 109 10.69 -6.48 15.88
N ASP A 110 11.09 -5.76 14.84
CA ASP A 110 12.30 -4.95 14.87
C ASP A 110 12.08 -3.55 15.49
N LYS A 111 13.12 -2.73 15.51
CA LYS A 111 13.07 -1.36 16.07
C LYS A 111 12.30 -0.38 15.19
N ALA A 112 12.22 -0.62 13.88
CA ALA A 112 11.45 0.21 12.96
C ALA A 112 9.94 -0.07 13.10
N GLY A 113 9.58 -1.22 13.66
CA GLY A 113 8.20 -1.65 13.87
C GLY A 113 7.75 -2.76 12.93
N ASN A 114 8.62 -3.21 12.01
CA ASN A 114 8.33 -4.31 11.11
C ASN A 114 8.16 -5.61 11.90
N LEU A 115 7.16 -6.40 11.52
CA LEU A 115 6.78 -7.62 12.22
C LEU A 115 6.96 -8.82 11.30
N VAL A 116 7.59 -9.88 11.79
CA VAL A 116 7.64 -11.18 11.10
C VAL A 116 6.88 -12.19 11.94
N ILE A 117 5.90 -12.87 11.34
CA ILE A 117 5.20 -14.02 11.91
C ILE A 117 5.60 -15.27 11.13
N ARG A 118 5.97 -16.35 11.83
CA ARG A 118 6.47 -17.58 11.22
C ARG A 118 5.50 -18.73 11.36
N LYS A 119 5.43 -19.54 10.31
CA LYS A 119 4.74 -20.83 10.31
C LYS A 119 5.67 -21.92 9.78
N PRO A 120 5.86 -23.03 10.51
CA PRO A 120 6.60 -24.18 9.99
C PRO A 120 5.96 -24.72 8.70
N GLY A 121 6.76 -25.36 7.86
CA GLY A 121 6.21 -26.07 6.69
C GLY A 121 5.26 -27.18 7.12
N CYS A 122 4.38 -27.61 6.21
CA CYS A 122 3.41 -28.65 6.48
C CYS A 122 3.16 -29.56 5.28
N ASN A 123 2.60 -30.74 5.55
CA ASN A 123 2.17 -31.71 4.56
C ASN A 123 3.27 -32.04 3.54
N GLY A 124 4.49 -32.29 4.04
CA GLY A 124 5.68 -32.63 3.24
C GLY A 124 6.53 -31.45 2.80
N GLY A 125 6.12 -30.22 3.12
CA GLY A 125 6.88 -29.00 2.80
C GLY A 125 7.92 -28.59 3.84
N GLU A 126 8.09 -29.33 4.93
CA GLU A 126 8.95 -28.98 6.08
C GLU A 126 10.43 -28.79 5.68
N SER A 127 10.90 -29.53 4.67
CA SER A 127 12.28 -29.47 4.17
C SER A 127 12.49 -28.46 3.04
N ALA A 128 11.44 -27.78 2.58
CA ALA A 128 11.55 -26.79 1.53
C ALA A 128 12.21 -25.50 2.04
N PRO A 129 12.88 -24.72 1.16
CA PRO A 129 13.39 -23.40 1.53
C PRO A 129 12.25 -22.48 2.03
N PRO A 130 12.47 -21.70 3.11
CA PRO A 130 11.47 -20.75 3.58
C PRO A 130 11.12 -19.70 2.53
N VAL A 131 9.84 -19.37 2.43
CA VAL A 131 9.31 -18.30 1.57
C VAL A 131 8.82 -17.16 2.44
N VAL A 132 9.28 -15.95 2.14
CA VAL A 132 8.81 -14.74 2.78
C VAL A 132 7.62 -14.22 2.00
N ILE A 133 6.48 -14.01 2.67
CA ILE A 133 5.31 -13.32 2.10
C ILE A 133 5.32 -11.93 2.69
N GLN A 134 5.44 -10.90 1.87
CA GLN A 134 5.55 -9.53 2.35
C GLN A 134 4.38 -8.65 1.87
N GLY A 135 3.89 -7.83 2.79
CA GLY A 135 2.94 -6.74 2.54
C GLY A 135 3.10 -5.66 3.60
N HIS A 136 2.78 -4.40 3.27
CA HIS A 136 2.79 -3.31 4.24
C HIS A 136 1.43 -3.16 4.94
N VAL A 137 1.44 -2.69 6.19
CA VAL A 137 0.24 -2.69 7.05
C VAL A 137 -0.50 -1.37 7.07
N ASP A 138 0.16 -0.27 6.70
CA ASP A 138 -0.45 1.05 6.62
C ASP A 138 -1.30 1.21 5.36
N MET A 139 -2.01 2.33 5.25
CA MET A 139 -2.77 2.69 4.06
C MET A 139 -2.73 4.19 3.82
N VAL A 140 -2.86 4.59 2.56
CA VAL A 140 -3.16 5.99 2.22
C VAL A 140 -4.48 6.43 2.87
N CYS A 141 -4.44 7.54 3.60
CA CYS A 141 -5.59 8.15 4.25
C CYS A 141 -6.16 9.34 3.46
N GLU A 142 -6.74 9.07 2.28
CA GLU A 142 -7.37 10.09 1.43
C GLU A 142 -8.90 9.98 1.46
N LYS A 143 -9.58 11.14 1.50
CA LYS A 143 -11.04 11.17 1.58
C LYS A 143 -11.67 12.26 0.73
N ASN A 144 -12.92 12.03 0.33
CA ASN A 144 -13.69 13.00 -0.42
C ASN A 144 -13.93 14.27 0.43
N LYS A 145 -14.04 15.43 -0.24
CA LYS A 145 -14.19 16.74 0.43
C LYS A 145 -15.35 16.84 1.43
N GLY A 146 -16.39 16.01 1.27
CA GLY A 146 -17.55 15.96 2.16
C GLY A 146 -17.50 14.85 3.22
N SER A 147 -16.46 14.02 3.24
CA SER A 147 -16.36 12.89 4.18
C SER A 147 -15.91 13.35 5.56
N THR A 148 -16.66 12.95 6.59
CA THR A 148 -16.35 13.22 8.00
C THR A 148 -15.45 12.16 8.63
N HIS A 149 -15.04 11.14 7.88
CA HIS A 149 -14.26 10.01 8.37
C HIS A 149 -12.93 10.45 9.02
N ASP A 150 -12.66 9.96 10.23
CA ASP A 150 -11.41 10.13 10.98
C ASP A 150 -10.59 8.84 10.97
N PHE A 151 -9.59 8.75 10.09
CA PHE A 151 -8.73 7.58 9.93
C PHE A 151 -7.94 7.18 11.18
N SER A 152 -7.83 8.04 12.20
CA SER A 152 -7.16 7.66 13.47
C SER A 152 -8.07 6.82 14.38
N LYS A 153 -9.39 6.84 14.15
CA LYS A 153 -10.40 6.27 15.06
C LYS A 153 -11.46 5.41 14.39
N ASP A 154 -11.94 5.84 13.24
CA ASP A 154 -13.14 5.29 12.61
C ASP A 154 -12.78 4.03 11.79
N PRO A 155 -13.57 2.95 11.88
CA PRO A 155 -13.49 1.86 10.92
C PRO A 155 -14.02 2.31 9.55
N LEU A 156 -13.60 1.61 8.49
CA LEU A 156 -14.10 1.88 7.15
C LEU A 156 -15.54 1.37 6.97
N SER A 157 -16.41 2.22 6.41
CA SER A 157 -17.71 1.80 5.87
C SER A 157 -17.49 1.20 4.49
N VAL A 158 -17.69 -0.11 4.36
CA VAL A 158 -17.39 -0.87 3.13
C VAL A 158 -18.67 -1.41 2.52
N GLN A 159 -18.78 -1.36 1.19
CA GLN A 159 -19.93 -1.82 0.43
C GLN A 159 -19.51 -2.66 -0.78
N LEU A 160 -20.24 -3.73 -1.05
CA LEU A 160 -20.15 -4.48 -2.30
C LEU A 160 -21.09 -3.86 -3.35
N GLN A 161 -20.53 -3.46 -4.49
CA GLN A 161 -21.23 -2.85 -5.62
C GLN A 161 -20.97 -3.68 -6.89
N GLY A 162 -21.88 -4.62 -7.18
CA GLY A 162 -21.65 -5.64 -8.20
C GLY A 162 -20.46 -6.51 -7.81
N ASP A 163 -19.44 -6.58 -8.66
CA ASP A 163 -18.22 -7.33 -8.39
C ASP A 163 -17.15 -6.50 -7.66
N TRP A 164 -17.46 -5.28 -7.20
CA TRP A 164 -16.48 -4.36 -6.63
C TRP A 164 -16.75 -4.02 -5.17
N ILE A 165 -15.74 -4.15 -4.32
CA ILE A 165 -15.79 -3.70 -2.93
C ILE A 165 -15.25 -2.28 -2.85
N LYS A 166 -15.92 -1.38 -2.14
CA LYS A 166 -15.52 0.03 -2.01
C LYS A 166 -15.67 0.56 -0.61
N ALA A 167 -14.83 1.51 -0.22
CA ALA A 167 -15.04 2.30 0.98
C ALA A 167 -15.84 3.58 0.69
N GLU A 168 -16.73 3.95 1.61
CA GLU A 168 -17.62 5.08 1.43
C GLU A 168 -16.91 6.41 1.68
N GLY A 169 -16.74 7.20 0.61
CA GLY A 169 -16.22 8.57 0.72
C GLY A 169 -14.74 8.65 1.10
N THR A 170 -14.01 7.54 1.07
CA THR A 170 -12.65 7.41 1.58
C THR A 170 -11.91 6.27 0.88
N THR A 171 -10.58 6.20 1.03
CA THR A 171 -9.78 5.06 0.55
C THR A 171 -10.13 3.76 1.29
N LEU A 172 -10.09 2.64 0.57
CA LEU A 172 -10.38 1.29 1.06
C LEU A 172 -9.17 0.63 1.73
N GLY A 173 -7.96 1.02 1.33
CA GLY A 173 -6.72 0.36 1.77
C GLY A 173 -6.62 -1.09 1.27
N ALA A 174 -7.18 -1.38 0.10
CA ALA A 174 -6.93 -2.66 -0.57
C ALA A 174 -5.43 -2.91 -0.75
N ASP A 175 -4.74 -1.83 -1.08
CA ASP A 175 -3.29 -1.71 -1.05
C ASP A 175 -2.79 -1.30 0.35
N ASN A 176 -1.96 -2.10 1.04
CA ASN A 176 -1.73 -3.54 0.82
C ASN A 176 -2.51 -4.45 1.78
N GLY A 177 -3.66 -3.96 2.26
CA GLY A 177 -4.51 -4.73 3.16
C GLY A 177 -4.89 -6.12 2.63
N LEU A 178 -5.02 -6.29 1.32
CA LEU A 178 -5.31 -7.61 0.74
C LEU A 178 -4.09 -8.55 0.77
N GLY A 179 -2.88 -8.05 0.52
CA GLY A 179 -1.66 -8.83 0.66
C GLY A 179 -1.45 -9.30 2.12
N VAL A 180 -1.69 -8.41 3.07
CA VAL A 180 -1.72 -8.72 4.51
C VAL A 180 -2.77 -9.80 4.82
N ALA A 181 -3.99 -9.68 4.26
CA ALA A 181 -5.04 -10.67 4.46
C ALA A 181 -4.70 -12.05 3.90
N VAL A 182 -4.02 -12.12 2.75
CA VAL A 182 -3.51 -13.37 2.17
C VAL A 182 -2.46 -14.00 3.09
N ALA A 183 -1.52 -13.20 3.61
CA ALA A 183 -0.53 -13.67 4.56
C ALA A 183 -1.18 -14.27 5.83
N LEU A 184 -2.18 -13.58 6.39
CA LEU A 184 -2.97 -14.08 7.53
C LEU A 184 -3.72 -15.37 7.20
N ALA A 185 -4.33 -15.47 6.01
CA ALA A 185 -5.00 -16.69 5.56
C ALA A 185 -4.04 -17.89 5.45
N LEU A 186 -2.82 -17.67 4.95
CA LEU A 186 -1.78 -18.71 4.89
C LEU A 186 -1.30 -19.13 6.28
N LEU A 187 -1.13 -18.18 7.20
CA LEU A 187 -0.78 -18.46 8.60
C LEU A 187 -1.88 -19.26 9.31
N ASP A 188 -3.15 -18.93 9.07
CA ASP A 188 -4.31 -19.60 9.70
C ASP A 188 -4.73 -20.92 9.04
N MET A 189 -4.22 -21.20 7.83
CA MET A 189 -4.55 -22.41 7.07
C MET A 189 -4.25 -23.68 7.87
N ASP A 190 -5.14 -24.68 7.82
CA ASP A 190 -4.85 -25.96 8.46
C ASP A 190 -3.67 -26.69 7.79
N ASN A 191 -2.77 -27.25 8.59
CA ASN A 191 -1.56 -27.92 8.14
C ASN A 191 -1.85 -29.17 7.28
N SER A 192 -3.05 -29.76 7.42
CA SER A 192 -3.47 -30.93 6.63
C SER A 192 -4.00 -30.58 5.23
N SER A 193 -4.34 -29.31 5.00
CA SER A 193 -5.10 -28.90 3.80
C SER A 193 -4.26 -28.89 2.52
N ARG A 194 -3.01 -28.40 2.58
CA ARG A 194 -2.11 -28.27 1.43
C ARG A 194 -0.65 -28.30 1.87
N ALA A 195 0.21 -28.81 0.99
CA ALA A 195 1.66 -28.72 1.19
C ALA A 195 2.12 -27.26 1.10
N LEU A 196 2.79 -26.79 2.14
CA LEU A 196 3.38 -25.45 2.20
C LEU A 196 4.82 -25.52 2.72
N PRO A 197 5.75 -24.72 2.15
CA PRO A 197 7.07 -24.53 2.73
C PRO A 197 6.95 -23.79 4.08
N PRO A 198 8.03 -23.72 4.88
CA PRO A 198 8.08 -22.76 5.98
C PRO A 198 7.80 -21.34 5.47
N LEU A 199 6.93 -20.62 6.17
CA LEU A 199 6.54 -19.26 5.80
C LEU A 199 7.07 -18.27 6.82
N GLU A 200 7.58 -17.15 6.32
CA GLU A 200 7.81 -15.93 7.09
C GLU A 200 6.93 -14.82 6.52
N CYS A 201 5.88 -14.44 7.23
CA CYS A 201 5.03 -13.32 6.81
C CYS A 201 5.62 -12.04 7.38
N LEU A 202 6.22 -11.21 6.52
CA LEU A 202 6.83 -9.93 6.84
C LEU A 202 5.83 -8.81 6.62
N PHE A 203 5.55 -8.06 7.68
CA PHE A 203 4.63 -6.94 7.72
C PHE A 203 5.42 -5.65 7.95
N THR A 204 5.53 -4.82 6.91
CA THR A 204 6.30 -3.57 6.98
C THR A 204 5.41 -2.38 7.33
N VAL A 205 6.01 -1.35 7.95
CA VAL A 205 5.32 -0.10 8.34
C VAL A 205 5.73 1.07 7.46
N ASP A 206 4.89 2.11 7.42
CA ASP A 206 5.15 3.41 6.78
C ASP A 206 5.71 3.33 5.35
N GLU A 207 5.05 2.55 4.49
CA GLU A 207 5.36 2.50 3.06
C GLU A 207 5.00 3.84 2.40
N GLU A 208 3.76 4.28 2.64
CA GLU A 208 3.04 5.27 1.83
C GLU A 208 3.58 6.69 1.98
N THR A 209 4.33 6.96 3.07
CA THR A 209 4.89 8.29 3.34
C THR A 209 6.40 8.37 3.27
N GLY A 210 7.10 7.25 3.01
CA GLY A 210 8.55 7.29 2.85
C GLY A 210 9.30 5.97 2.90
N LEU A 211 8.64 4.82 2.87
CA LEU A 211 9.28 3.49 2.91
C LEU A 211 10.15 3.25 4.16
N HIS A 212 9.88 3.94 5.28
CA HIS A 212 10.80 3.92 6.43
C HIS A 212 10.94 2.50 7.02
N GLY A 213 9.85 1.74 7.10
CA GLY A 213 9.91 0.35 7.56
C GLY A 213 10.85 -0.50 6.68
N ALA A 214 10.74 -0.38 5.35
CA ALA A 214 11.61 -1.13 4.44
C ALA A 214 13.08 -0.67 4.49
N MET A 215 13.32 0.64 4.60
CA MET A 215 14.66 1.23 4.66
C MET A 215 15.42 0.87 5.94
N ASP A 216 14.71 0.80 7.07
CA ASP A 216 15.28 0.54 8.40
C ASP A 216 15.08 -0.91 8.87
N LEU A 217 14.66 -1.82 7.98
CA LEU A 217 14.41 -3.23 8.29
C LEU A 217 15.67 -3.91 8.84
N ASP A 218 15.55 -4.50 10.04
CA ASP A 218 16.61 -5.37 10.58
C ASP A 218 16.62 -6.70 9.83
N SER A 219 17.49 -6.83 8.83
CA SER A 219 17.61 -8.06 8.04
C SER A 219 17.84 -9.35 8.86
N SER A 220 18.31 -9.25 10.12
CA SER A 220 18.50 -10.43 10.98
C SER A 220 17.18 -11.09 11.40
N ILE A 221 16.06 -10.35 11.34
CA ILE A 221 14.74 -10.89 11.67
C ILE A 221 14.08 -11.62 10.50
N VAL A 222 14.71 -11.69 9.31
CA VAL A 222 14.21 -12.43 8.13
C VAL A 222 15.22 -13.51 7.75
N LYS A 223 14.78 -14.76 7.65
CA LYS A 223 15.64 -15.94 7.37
C LYS A 223 15.52 -16.42 5.93
N GLY A 224 14.37 -16.19 5.30
CA GLY A 224 14.06 -16.59 3.94
C GLY A 224 14.89 -15.83 2.91
N LYS A 225 15.11 -16.47 1.76
CA LYS A 225 15.90 -15.92 0.64
C LYS A 225 15.06 -15.63 -0.59
N MET A 226 13.77 -15.99 -0.54
CA MET A 226 12.78 -15.75 -1.58
C MET A 226 11.66 -14.94 -0.95
N ILE A 227 11.36 -13.79 -1.54
CA ILE A 227 10.29 -12.90 -1.10
C ILE A 227 9.24 -12.84 -2.21
N LEU A 228 7.98 -13.05 -1.82
CA LEU A 228 6.81 -12.71 -2.62
C LEU A 228 6.21 -11.45 -2.00
N ASN A 229 6.50 -10.31 -2.63
CA ASN A 229 5.84 -9.04 -2.33
C ASN A 229 4.44 -9.07 -2.97
N LEU A 230 3.43 -8.66 -2.22
CA LEU A 230 2.04 -8.67 -2.66
C LEU A 230 1.49 -7.28 -3.01
N ASP A 231 2.34 -6.28 -3.35
CA ASP A 231 1.94 -4.90 -3.74
C ASP A 231 1.63 -4.71 -5.22
N THR A 232 1.59 -5.78 -6.00
CA THR A 232 1.20 -5.65 -7.40
C THR A 232 -0.32 -5.57 -7.52
N GLU A 233 -0.83 -4.47 -8.08
CA GLU A 233 -2.27 -4.28 -8.27
C GLU A 233 -2.81 -4.78 -9.63
N ASP A 234 -1.92 -5.14 -10.57
CA ASP A 234 -2.31 -5.60 -11.90
C ASP A 234 -2.47 -7.13 -11.96
N TRP A 235 -3.71 -7.58 -12.11
CA TRP A 235 -4.02 -9.00 -12.23
C TRP A 235 -3.29 -9.66 -13.42
N GLY A 236 -2.77 -10.87 -13.19
CA GLY A 236 -2.06 -11.65 -14.22
C GLY A 236 -0.66 -11.11 -14.55
N THR A 237 -0.18 -10.11 -13.81
CA THR A 237 1.12 -9.49 -14.03
C THR A 237 2.06 -9.84 -12.90
N ILE A 238 3.31 -10.17 -13.26
CA ILE A 238 4.39 -10.37 -12.30
C ILE A 238 5.36 -9.22 -12.50
N PHE A 239 5.47 -8.38 -11.47
CA PHE A 239 6.53 -7.41 -11.46
C PHE A 239 7.80 -8.09 -11.05
N VAL A 240 8.73 -8.07 -12.01
CA VAL A 240 10.11 -8.19 -11.63
C VAL A 240 10.50 -6.84 -11.06
N GLY A 241 10.42 -5.63 -11.68
CA GLY A 241 11.01 -4.44 -11.00
C GLY A 241 10.55 -3.01 -11.10
N SER A 242 11.29 -2.17 -10.35
CA SER A 242 10.94 -0.80 -9.96
C SER A 242 11.95 0.29 -10.32
N ALA A 243 11.46 1.53 -10.41
CA ALA A 243 12.27 2.74 -10.33
C ALA A 243 12.57 3.12 -8.87
N GLY A 244 13.73 3.74 -8.62
CA GLY A 244 14.02 4.41 -7.35
C GLY A 244 13.36 5.80 -7.27
N GLY A 245 13.31 6.38 -6.07
CA GLY A 245 12.74 7.71 -5.82
C GLY A 245 13.69 8.63 -5.05
N GLY A 246 13.47 9.94 -5.15
CA GLY A 246 14.23 10.95 -4.40
C GLY A 246 13.62 12.35 -4.49
N ASP A 247 13.42 12.98 -3.33
CA ASP A 247 12.82 14.31 -3.23
C ASP A 247 13.80 15.41 -3.68
N SER A 248 13.33 16.35 -4.51
CA SER A 248 14.05 17.60 -4.82
C SER A 248 13.19 18.80 -4.44
N ARG A 249 13.79 19.77 -3.72
CA ARG A 249 13.11 20.97 -3.25
C ARG A 249 13.84 22.23 -3.72
N ILE A 250 13.11 23.09 -4.42
CA ILE A 250 13.61 24.40 -4.88
C ILE A 250 12.95 25.48 -4.02
N HIS A 251 13.78 26.33 -3.40
CA HIS A 251 13.33 27.50 -2.64
C HIS A 251 13.74 28.77 -3.38
N LEU A 252 12.75 29.57 -3.78
CA LEU A 252 12.97 30.85 -4.44
C LEU A 252 12.64 31.99 -3.47
N PRO A 253 13.61 32.83 -3.09
CA PRO A 253 13.32 34.03 -2.30
C PRO A 253 12.52 35.03 -3.14
N LEU A 254 11.48 35.61 -2.54
CA LEU A 254 10.60 36.58 -3.19
C LEU A 254 10.63 37.89 -2.42
N ALA A 255 11.04 38.98 -3.08
CA ALA A 255 10.75 40.33 -2.61
C ALA A 255 9.28 40.64 -2.91
N ARG A 256 8.56 41.22 -1.94
CA ARG A 256 7.16 41.61 -2.10
C ARG A 256 7.03 43.10 -1.89
N GLU A 257 6.21 43.73 -2.69
CA GLU A 257 5.83 45.13 -2.56
C GLU A 257 4.31 45.27 -2.48
N LEU A 258 3.84 46.42 -2.01
CA LEU A 258 2.42 46.73 -2.01
C LEU A 258 1.95 46.91 -3.45
N ALA A 259 0.80 46.29 -3.77
CA ALA A 259 0.18 46.46 -5.07
C ALA A 259 -0.18 47.96 -5.28
N PRO A 260 0.05 48.52 -6.48
CA PRO A 260 -0.26 49.92 -6.75
C PRO A 260 -1.76 50.22 -6.54
N PRO A 261 -2.11 51.33 -5.86
CA PRO A 261 -3.49 51.63 -5.50
C PRO A 261 -4.38 52.06 -6.69
N GLU A 262 -3.80 52.58 -7.77
CA GLU A 262 -4.53 53.06 -8.95
C GLU A 262 -3.85 52.63 -10.26
N GLY A 263 -4.65 52.48 -11.33
CA GLY A 263 -4.15 52.24 -12.69
C GLY A 263 -3.91 50.78 -13.08
N TYR A 264 -4.19 49.82 -12.21
CA TYR A 264 -4.00 48.38 -12.47
C TYR A 264 -5.32 47.61 -12.39
N GLN A 265 -5.45 46.58 -13.22
CA GLN A 265 -6.51 45.59 -13.14
C GLN A 265 -5.91 44.25 -12.73
N TYR A 266 -6.56 43.59 -11.78
CA TYR A 266 -6.09 42.34 -11.21
C TYR A 266 -6.91 41.17 -11.74
N TYR A 267 -6.22 40.14 -12.21
CA TYR A 267 -6.83 38.94 -12.78
C TYR A 267 -6.30 37.70 -12.07
N SER A 268 -7.18 36.72 -11.84
CA SER A 268 -6.78 35.38 -11.41
C SER A 268 -6.79 34.46 -12.61
N LEU A 269 -5.61 33.91 -12.94
CA LEU A 269 -5.46 32.93 -14.00
C LEU A 269 -5.41 31.54 -13.38
N LYS A 270 -6.24 30.63 -13.89
CA LYS A 270 -6.31 29.25 -13.41
C LYS A 270 -6.34 28.28 -14.58
N ILE A 271 -5.47 27.28 -14.53
CA ILE A 271 -5.54 26.10 -15.40
C ILE A 271 -6.13 24.95 -14.56
N SER A 272 -7.22 24.35 -15.04
CA SER A 272 -7.89 23.22 -14.39
C SER A 272 -8.60 22.35 -15.43
N GLY A 273 -9.11 21.18 -15.01
CA GLY A 273 -9.74 20.21 -15.92
C GLY A 273 -8.74 19.31 -16.65
N LEU A 274 -7.48 19.33 -16.22
CA LEU A 274 -6.46 18.38 -16.68
C LEU A 274 -6.75 16.99 -16.12
N MET A 275 -6.31 15.97 -16.84
CA MET A 275 -6.53 14.56 -16.49
C MET A 275 -5.90 14.17 -15.14
N GLY A 276 -4.82 14.85 -14.73
CA GLY A 276 -4.04 14.47 -13.55
C GLY A 276 -3.41 13.08 -13.73
N GLY A 277 -2.97 12.45 -12.63
CA GLY A 277 -2.40 11.10 -12.66
C GLY A 277 -1.25 10.95 -11.67
N HIS A 278 -0.78 9.71 -11.53
CA HIS A 278 0.38 9.35 -10.76
C HIS A 278 1.67 9.75 -11.52
N SER A 279 2.59 10.45 -10.84
CA SER A 279 3.77 11.06 -11.46
C SER A 279 4.84 10.08 -11.95
N GLY A 280 4.82 8.83 -11.46
CA GLY A 280 5.63 7.73 -11.99
C GLY A 280 4.91 6.98 -13.11
N LEU A 281 3.89 6.20 -12.76
CA LEU A 281 3.11 5.38 -13.68
C LEU A 281 2.61 6.11 -14.92
N ASN A 282 1.98 7.28 -14.80
CA ASN A 282 1.38 7.97 -15.95
C ASN A 282 2.36 8.95 -16.63
N ILE A 283 3.64 8.97 -16.25
CA ILE A 283 4.60 9.94 -16.81
C ILE A 283 4.84 9.75 -18.31
N HIS A 284 4.63 8.53 -18.80
CA HIS A 284 4.79 8.14 -20.19
C HIS A 284 3.57 8.48 -21.06
N GLU A 285 2.45 8.92 -20.48
CA GLU A 285 1.18 9.12 -21.17
C GLU A 285 0.98 10.55 -21.70
N ASP A 286 2.05 11.34 -21.82
CA ASP A 286 2.04 12.74 -22.31
C ASP A 286 0.98 13.63 -21.61
N ARG A 287 0.63 13.33 -20.36
CA ARG A 287 -0.36 14.11 -19.59
C ARG A 287 0.20 15.48 -19.25
N ALA A 288 -0.60 16.52 -19.46
CA ALA A 288 -0.19 17.88 -19.16
C ALA A 288 -0.11 18.16 -17.65
N ASN A 289 0.95 18.86 -17.24
CA ASN A 289 1.16 19.31 -15.87
C ASN A 289 0.71 20.77 -15.70
N ALA A 290 -0.26 21.02 -14.81
CA ALA A 290 -0.84 22.35 -14.59
C ALA A 290 0.19 23.43 -14.26
N VAL A 291 1.19 23.10 -13.45
CA VAL A 291 2.22 24.04 -13.00
C VAL A 291 3.14 24.40 -14.16
N VAL A 292 3.60 23.41 -14.91
CA VAL A 292 4.47 23.63 -16.08
C VAL A 292 3.73 24.40 -17.16
N SER A 293 2.47 24.07 -17.43
CA SER A 293 1.63 24.79 -18.40
C SER A 293 1.43 26.26 -17.99
N LEU A 294 1.15 26.53 -16.71
CA LEU A 294 0.99 27.90 -16.23
C LEU A 294 2.32 28.67 -16.30
N ALA A 295 3.44 28.04 -15.93
CA ALA A 295 4.76 28.65 -16.02
C ALA A 295 5.13 29.00 -17.47
N ARG A 296 4.86 28.10 -18.43
CA ARG A 296 5.07 28.36 -19.87
C ARG A 296 4.20 29.50 -20.41
N LEU A 297 2.94 29.56 -19.99
CA LEU A 297 2.04 30.65 -20.39
C LEU A 297 2.50 31.99 -19.82
N LEU A 298 2.91 32.03 -18.55
CA LEU A 298 3.47 33.23 -17.95
C LEU A 298 4.77 33.65 -18.66
N ASP A 299 5.68 32.71 -18.93
CA ASP A 299 6.91 33.01 -19.67
C ASP A 299 6.60 33.58 -21.06
N TYR A 300 5.65 33.00 -21.80
CA TYR A 300 5.21 33.54 -23.10
C TYR A 300 4.66 34.97 -23.00
N LEU A 301 3.86 35.27 -21.97
CA LEU A 301 3.26 36.59 -21.79
C LEU A 301 4.27 37.67 -21.36
N PHE A 302 5.29 37.28 -20.59
CA PHE A 302 6.26 38.21 -20.00
C PHE A 302 7.62 38.23 -20.69
N SER A 303 7.89 37.28 -21.60
CA SER A 303 9.10 37.17 -22.41
C SER A 303 8.77 37.14 -23.93
N PRO A 304 8.01 38.11 -24.49
CA PRO A 304 7.48 38.03 -25.86
C PRO A 304 8.54 38.12 -26.98
N ASP A 305 9.78 38.50 -26.66
CA ASP A 305 10.88 38.64 -27.62
C ASP A 305 11.76 37.37 -27.74
N LYS A 306 11.32 36.24 -27.18
CA LYS A 306 11.87 34.89 -27.41
C LYS A 306 10.90 34.05 -28.24
#